data_AF-A0A972G0G0-F1
#
_entry.id   AF-A0A972G0G0-F1
#
_cell.length_a   1.000
_cell.length_b   1.000
_cell.length_c   1.000
_cell.angle_alpha   90.00
_cell.angle_beta   90.00
_cell.angle_gamma   90.00
#
_symmetry.space_group_name_H-M   'P 1'
#
loop_
_entity.id
_entity.type
_entity.pdbx_description
1 polymer ?
#
loop_
_entity_poly.entity_id
_entity_poly.type
_entity_poly.pdbx_seq_one_letter_code
_entity_poly.pdbx_strand_id
1 'polypeptide(L)'
;MALAKRHKEDASDWLRAVIEEALESKGVSARQASLDVVGHDGLIRDIRAGRLPSIDKLQALSEYFGLELYIGPPISREAIEDAKKRASVFSDAERLAAAISAVEEGLSQSRRKMKPAKKAEVILLAYELLGDVEDGAEEKIIRLIKAV
;
A
#
# COMPACT_ATOMS: atom_id res chain seq x y z
N MET A 1 26.03 4.14 -28.63
CA MET A 1 25.16 5.28 -28.28
C MET A 1 23.67 4.92 -28.19
N ALA A 2 23.11 4.02 -29.01
CA ALA A 2 21.69 3.66 -28.95
C ALA A 2 21.23 2.94 -27.66
N LEU A 3 22.07 2.06 -27.09
CA LEU A 3 21.71 1.27 -25.90
C LEU A 3 21.52 2.14 -24.65
N ALA A 4 22.46 3.06 -24.37
CA ALA A 4 22.39 3.96 -23.22
C ALA A 4 21.19 4.92 -23.30
N LYS A 5 20.79 5.32 -24.51
CA LYS A 5 19.59 6.14 -24.73
C LYS A 5 18.32 5.38 -24.37
N ARG A 6 18.21 4.11 -24.81
CA ARG A 6 17.07 3.24 -24.49
C ARG A 6 16.92 3.01 -22.98
N HIS A 7 18.00 2.69 -22.28
CA HIS A 7 17.96 2.52 -20.82
C HIS A 7 17.55 3.79 -20.08
N LYS A 8 17.91 4.97 -20.61
CA LYS A 8 17.51 6.26 -20.02
C LYS A 8 16.02 6.54 -20.20
N GLU A 9 15.47 6.24 -21.39
CA GLU A 9 14.03 6.39 -21.68
C GLU A 9 13.22 5.43 -20.81
N ASP A 10 13.60 4.16 -20.76
CA ASP A 10 12.96 3.14 -19.92
C ASP A 10 12.96 3.52 -18.43
N ALA A 11 14.09 4.04 -17.92
CA ALA A 11 14.21 4.48 -16.53
C ALA A 11 13.33 5.71 -16.23
N SER A 12 13.22 6.63 -17.17
CA SER A 12 12.41 7.83 -16.99
C SER A 12 10.91 7.53 -17.00
N ASP A 13 10.46 6.62 -17.87
CA ASP A 13 9.06 6.22 -17.94
C ASP A 13 8.67 5.41 -16.70
N TRP A 14 9.56 4.52 -16.24
CA TRP A 14 9.37 3.79 -14.99
C TRP A 14 9.28 4.75 -13.78
N LEU A 15 10.22 5.68 -13.65
CA LEU A 15 10.21 6.67 -12.57
C LEU A 15 8.92 7.49 -12.58
N ARG A 16 8.44 7.91 -13.76
CA ARG A 16 7.17 8.61 -13.89
C ARG A 16 6.01 7.77 -13.34
N ALA A 17 5.91 6.51 -13.76
CA ALA A 17 4.84 5.62 -13.32
C ALA A 17 4.81 5.45 -11.79
N VAL A 18 5.98 5.21 -11.18
CA VAL A 18 6.10 5.07 -9.72
C VAL A 18 5.67 6.34 -8.98
N ILE A 19 6.05 7.52 -9.49
CA ILE A 19 5.68 8.79 -8.87
C ILE A 19 4.17 9.06 -8.99
N GLU A 20 3.52 8.73 -10.12
CA GLU A 20 2.07 8.88 -10.25
C GLU A 20 1.31 7.97 -9.28
N GLU A 21 1.72 6.70 -9.17
CA GLU A 21 1.14 5.75 -8.22
C GLU A 21 1.31 6.22 -6.77
N ALA A 22 2.49 6.74 -6.41
CA ALA A 22 2.76 7.27 -5.08
C ALA A 22 1.95 8.54 -4.76
N LEU A 23 1.72 9.41 -5.74
CA LEU A 23 0.86 10.59 -5.59
C LEU A 23 -0.60 10.19 -5.33
N GLU A 24 -1.10 9.21 -6.08
CA GLU A 24 -2.46 8.69 -5.95
C GLU A 24 -2.64 8.01 -4.59
N SER A 25 -1.73 7.11 -4.20
CA SER A 25 -1.77 6.41 -2.92
C SER A 25 -1.74 7.36 -1.72
N LYS A 26 -0.93 8.43 -1.79
CA LYS A 26 -0.82 9.43 -0.72
C LYS A 26 -1.92 10.51 -0.78
N GLY A 27 -2.69 10.59 -1.87
CA GLY A 27 -3.76 11.57 -2.05
C GLY A 27 -3.29 13.02 -2.17
N VAL A 28 -2.08 13.26 -2.68
CA VAL A 28 -1.48 14.61 -2.78
C VAL A 28 -1.27 15.05 -4.22
N SER A 29 -1.34 16.36 -4.48
CA SER A 29 -1.06 16.88 -5.82
C SER A 29 0.44 16.92 -6.13
N ALA A 30 0.79 16.79 -7.41
CA ALA A 30 2.17 16.91 -7.90
C ALA A 30 2.85 18.24 -7.49
N ARG A 31 2.08 19.33 -7.47
CA ARG A 31 2.56 20.65 -7.05
C ARG A 31 2.90 20.64 -5.56
N GLN A 32 1.98 20.12 -4.73
CA GLN A 32 2.16 20.05 -3.29
C GLN A 32 3.37 19.18 -2.93
N ALA A 33 3.46 17.97 -3.50
CA ALA A 33 4.59 17.08 -3.26
C ALA A 33 5.93 17.72 -3.69
N SER A 34 5.97 18.42 -4.83
CA SER A 34 7.20 19.11 -5.25
C SER A 34 7.61 20.22 -4.26
N LEU A 35 6.64 21.00 -3.76
CA LEU A 35 6.90 22.02 -2.74
C LEU A 35 7.40 21.41 -1.43
N ASP A 36 6.79 20.32 -0.98
CA ASP A 36 7.14 19.67 0.28
C ASP A 36 8.53 19.01 0.25
N VAL A 37 8.94 18.49 -0.91
CA VAL A 37 10.22 17.78 -1.05
C VAL A 37 11.38 18.75 -1.33
N VAL A 38 11.22 19.72 -2.22
CA VAL A 38 12.33 20.58 -2.68
C VAL A 38 12.08 22.08 -2.56
N GLY A 39 10.94 22.49 -2.01
CA GLY A 39 10.59 23.91 -1.84
C GLY A 39 10.15 24.62 -3.13
N HIS A 40 10.02 23.91 -4.26
CA HIS A 40 9.59 24.47 -5.54
C HIS A 40 8.66 23.52 -6.30
N ASP A 41 7.76 24.04 -7.13
CA ASP A 41 6.71 23.22 -7.79
C ASP A 41 7.16 22.44 -9.04
N GLY A 42 8.38 22.68 -9.51
CA GLY A 42 8.86 22.16 -10.80
C GLY A 42 9.31 20.70 -10.84
N LEU A 43 9.57 20.05 -9.69
CA LEU A 43 10.26 18.76 -9.66
C LEU A 43 9.47 17.65 -10.40
N ILE A 44 8.23 17.43 -9.98
CA ILE A 44 7.41 16.36 -10.59
C ILE A 44 7.05 16.70 -12.04
N ARG A 45 6.90 18.00 -12.37
CA ARG A 45 6.74 18.45 -13.75
C ARG A 45 7.95 18.07 -14.61
N ASP A 46 9.16 18.21 -14.09
CA ASP A 46 10.39 17.87 -14.80
C ASP A 46 10.51 16.35 -15.00
N ILE A 47 10.14 15.56 -14.00
CA ILE A 47 10.07 14.09 -14.10
C ILE A 47 9.05 13.68 -15.19
N ARG A 48 7.87 14.30 -15.21
CA ARG A 48 6.85 14.08 -16.26
C ARG A 48 7.38 14.43 -17.66
N ALA A 49 8.22 15.45 -17.77
CA ALA A 49 8.87 15.84 -19.03
C ALA A 49 10.03 14.90 -19.43
N GLY A 50 10.33 13.86 -18.66
CA GLY A 50 11.39 12.90 -18.94
C GLY A 50 12.77 13.31 -18.41
N ARG A 51 12.83 14.32 -17.54
CA ARG A 51 14.09 14.74 -16.92
C ARG A 51 14.34 13.93 -15.65
N LEU A 52 15.45 13.20 -15.65
CA LEU A 52 15.90 12.48 -14.47
C LEU A 52 16.41 13.47 -13.41
N PRO A 53 15.85 13.46 -12.19
CA PRO A 53 16.33 14.29 -11.09
C PRO A 53 17.66 13.76 -10.54
N SER A 54 18.32 14.57 -9.71
CA SER A 54 19.54 14.14 -9.00
C SER A 54 19.22 13.10 -7.93
N ILE A 55 20.24 12.36 -7.49
CA ILE A 55 20.11 11.33 -6.44
C ILE A 55 19.53 11.94 -5.16
N ASP A 56 19.99 13.13 -4.75
CA ASP A 56 19.47 13.80 -3.54
C ASP A 56 17.96 14.06 -3.62
N LYS A 57 17.47 14.43 -4.82
CA LYS A 57 16.04 14.67 -5.07
C LYS A 57 15.25 13.37 -5.12
N LEU A 58 15.85 12.29 -5.65
CA LEU A 58 15.24 10.95 -5.62
C LEU A 58 15.12 10.46 -4.18
N GLN A 59 16.18 10.61 -3.38
CA GLN A 59 16.16 10.23 -1.97
C GLN A 59 15.08 11.01 -1.20
N ALA A 60 15.00 12.32 -1.40
CA ALA A 60 13.97 13.14 -0.75
C ALA A 60 12.54 12.75 -1.17
N LEU A 61 12.33 12.40 -2.45
CA LEU A 61 11.04 11.86 -2.92
C LEU A 61 10.74 10.50 -2.29
N SER A 62 11.73 9.61 -2.23
CA SER A 62 11.60 8.30 -1.61
C SER A 62 11.23 8.40 -0.13
N GLU A 63 11.92 9.26 0.63
CA GLU A 63 11.58 9.52 2.04
C GLU A 63 10.18 10.12 2.19
N TYR A 64 9.83 11.09 1.34
CA TYR A 64 8.50 11.70 1.37
C TYR A 64 7.37 10.70 1.10
N PHE A 65 7.54 9.79 0.13
CA PHE A 65 6.53 8.79 -0.22
C PHE A 65 6.64 7.48 0.59
N GLY A 66 7.64 7.33 1.45
CA GLY A 66 7.89 6.07 2.16
C GLY A 66 8.35 4.93 1.22
N LEU A 67 9.03 5.26 0.13
CA LEU A 67 9.56 4.30 -0.83
C LEU A 67 10.99 3.91 -0.48
N GLU A 68 11.35 2.66 -0.74
CA GLU A 68 12.74 2.20 -0.61
C GLU A 68 13.54 2.56 -1.87
N LEU A 69 14.62 3.32 -1.71
CA LEU A 69 15.55 3.62 -2.78
C LEU A 69 16.68 2.57 -2.82
N TYR A 70 16.60 1.66 -3.77
CA TYR A 70 17.62 0.62 -3.96
C TYR A 70 18.61 0.99 -5.08
N ILE A 71 19.91 0.98 -4.73
CA ILE A 71 21.00 1.16 -5.69
C ILE A 71 21.84 -0.12 -5.68
N GLY A 72 21.73 -0.91 -6.74
CA GLY A 72 22.42 -2.19 -6.81
C GLY A 72 22.18 -2.93 -8.14
N PRO A 73 22.64 -4.18 -8.26
CA PRO A 73 22.38 -5.01 -9.43
C PRO A 73 20.87 -5.11 -9.67
N PRO A 74 20.44 -5.18 -10.95
CA PRO A 74 19.02 -5.21 -11.29
C PRO A 74 18.33 -6.38 -10.59
N ILE A 75 17.28 -6.06 -9.84
CA ILE A 75 16.41 -7.07 -9.22
C ILE A 75 15.59 -7.68 -10.35
N SER A 76 15.56 -9.01 -10.44
CA SER A 76 14.76 -9.69 -11.46
C SER A 76 13.26 -9.45 -11.21
N ARG A 77 12.45 -9.46 -12.27
CA ARG A 77 11.00 -9.25 -12.14
C ARG A 77 10.36 -10.32 -11.26
N GLU A 78 10.87 -11.55 -11.34
CA GLU A 78 10.42 -12.69 -10.54
C GLU A 78 10.65 -12.41 -9.05
N ALA A 79 11.79 -11.84 -8.68
CA ALA A 79 12.07 -11.49 -7.28
C ALA A 79 11.17 -10.36 -6.76
N ILE A 80 10.80 -9.39 -7.61
CA ILE A 80 9.84 -8.33 -7.26
C ILE A 80 8.44 -8.92 -7.04
N GLU A 81 7.98 -9.80 -7.93
CA GLU A 81 6.68 -10.45 -7.80
C GLU A 81 6.63 -11.40 -6.59
N ASP A 82 7.70 -12.14 -6.32
CA ASP A 82 7.82 -12.94 -5.11
C ASP A 82 7.78 -12.08 -3.83
N ALA A 83 8.43 -10.91 -3.84
CA ALA A 83 8.38 -9.98 -2.72
C ALA A 83 6.97 -9.43 -2.51
N LYS A 84 6.28 -9.02 -3.60
CA LYS A 84 4.87 -8.61 -3.55
C LYS A 84 3.95 -9.71 -3.02
N LYS A 85 4.14 -10.95 -3.47
CA LYS A 85 3.35 -12.10 -3.02
C LYS A 85 3.58 -12.42 -1.54
N ARG A 86 4.82 -12.29 -1.06
CA ARG A 86 5.09 -12.42 0.38
C ARG A 86 4.39 -11.31 1.15
N ALA A 87 4.52 -10.06 0.71
CA ALA A 87 3.86 -8.91 1.33
C ALA A 87 2.33 -9.07 1.37
N SER A 88 1.70 -9.58 0.32
CA SER A 88 0.25 -9.81 0.30
C SER A 88 -0.18 -10.92 1.26
N VAL A 89 0.60 -11.98 1.44
CA VAL A 89 0.32 -13.03 2.44
C VAL A 89 0.38 -12.45 3.86
N PHE A 90 1.32 -11.55 4.15
CA PHE A 90 1.36 -10.85 5.44
C PHE A 90 0.10 -10.01 5.66
N SER A 91 -0.35 -9.26 4.65
CA SER A 91 -1.60 -8.48 4.73
C SER A 91 -2.85 -9.36 4.94
N ASP A 92 -2.84 -10.58 4.41
CA ASP A 92 -3.94 -11.53 4.57
C ASP A 92 -4.01 -12.10 5.99
N ALA A 93 -2.85 -12.45 6.55
CA ALA A 93 -2.72 -12.89 7.93
C ALA A 93 -3.11 -11.79 8.92
N GLU A 94 -2.73 -10.53 8.65
CA GLU A 94 -3.12 -9.35 9.44
C GLU A 94 -4.64 -9.15 9.40
N ARG A 95 -5.26 -9.26 8.22
CA ARG A 95 -6.73 -9.18 8.07
C ARG A 95 -7.44 -10.28 8.86
N LEU A 96 -6.94 -11.51 8.77
CA LEU A 96 -7.50 -12.63 9.54
C LEU A 96 -7.34 -12.40 11.05
N ALA A 97 -6.19 -11.89 11.51
CA ALA A 97 -5.97 -11.55 12.90
C ALA A 97 -6.93 -10.46 13.38
N ALA A 98 -7.17 -9.41 12.57
CA ALA A 98 -8.13 -8.36 12.86
C ALA A 98 -9.57 -8.90 12.96
N ALA A 99 -9.99 -9.76 12.02
CA ALA A 99 -11.29 -10.44 12.07
C ALA A 99 -11.47 -11.26 13.36
N ILE A 100 -10.44 -12.01 13.76
CA ILE A 100 -10.46 -12.80 15.00
C ILE A 100 -10.61 -11.86 16.20
N SER A 101 -9.81 -10.80 16.29
CA SER A 101 -9.84 -9.83 17.38
C SER A 101 -11.23 -9.19 17.52
N ALA A 102 -11.78 -8.67 16.42
CA ALA A 102 -13.09 -8.03 16.40
C ALA A 102 -14.21 -8.97 16.88
N VAL A 103 -14.17 -10.24 16.47
CA VAL A 103 -15.15 -11.25 16.90
C VAL A 103 -14.99 -11.60 18.37
N GLU A 104 -13.76 -11.76 18.86
CA GLU A 104 -13.49 -12.06 20.27
C GLU A 104 -13.89 -10.91 21.20
N GLU A 105 -13.57 -9.68 20.83
CA GLU A 105 -14.00 -8.48 21.54
C GLU A 105 -15.53 -8.36 21.57
N GLY A 106 -16.19 -8.55 20.42
CA GLY A 106 -17.66 -8.53 20.33
C GLY A 106 -18.34 -9.59 21.20
N LEU A 107 -17.80 -10.82 21.23
CA LEU A 107 -18.30 -11.90 22.10
C LEU A 107 -18.05 -11.60 23.58
N SER A 108 -16.88 -11.06 23.92
CA SER A 108 -16.54 -10.66 25.29
C SER A 108 -17.45 -9.55 25.81
N GLN A 109 -17.66 -8.48 25.02
CA GLN A 109 -18.54 -7.36 25.37
C GLN A 109 -20.01 -7.78 25.52
N SER A 110 -20.49 -8.68 24.66
CA SER A 110 -21.85 -9.22 24.75
C SER A 110 -22.01 -10.32 25.82
N ARG A 111 -20.92 -10.70 26.50
CA ARG A 111 -20.85 -11.82 27.46
C ARG A 111 -21.38 -13.14 26.89
N ARG A 112 -21.30 -13.32 25.57
CA ARG A 112 -21.77 -14.52 24.87
C ARG A 112 -20.61 -15.48 24.64
N LYS A 113 -20.89 -16.77 24.78
CA LYS A 113 -19.99 -17.84 24.36
C LYS A 113 -20.57 -18.52 23.13
N MET A 114 -19.73 -18.75 22.14
CA MET A 114 -20.11 -19.40 20.89
C MET A 114 -19.33 -20.71 20.73
N LYS A 115 -19.96 -21.72 20.13
CA LYS A 115 -19.29 -22.98 19.81
C LYS A 115 -18.18 -22.73 18.76
N PRO A 116 -17.05 -23.46 18.80
CA PRO A 116 -15.92 -23.22 17.89
C PRO A 116 -16.30 -23.19 16.41
N ALA A 117 -17.16 -24.11 15.95
CA ALA A 117 -17.61 -24.16 14.56
C ALA A 117 -18.34 -22.87 14.13
N LYS A 118 -19.29 -22.38 14.94
CA LYS A 118 -20.03 -21.16 14.65
C LYS A 118 -19.15 -19.91 14.76
N LYS A 119 -18.13 -19.95 15.64
CA LYS A 119 -17.11 -18.91 15.73
C LYS A 119 -16.29 -18.81 14.45
N ALA A 120 -15.89 -19.94 13.88
CA ALA A 120 -15.17 -19.95 12.60
C ALA A 120 -16.02 -19.33 11.46
N GLU A 121 -17.32 -19.64 11.38
CA GLU A 121 -18.22 -19.03 10.39
C GLU A 121 -18.31 -17.50 10.53
N VAL A 122 -18.43 -17.00 11.76
CA VAL A 122 -18.51 -15.54 12.01
C VAL A 122 -17.17 -14.85 11.74
N ILE A 123 -16.05 -15.49 12.07
CA ILE A 123 -14.72 -14.98 11.73
C ILE A 123 -14.55 -14.89 10.20
N LEU A 124 -15.00 -15.91 9.45
CA LEU A 124 -14.95 -15.88 7.99
C LEU A 124 -15.77 -14.72 7.42
N LEU A 125 -17.00 -14.53 7.88
CA LEU A 125 -17.84 -13.38 7.52
C LEU A 125 -17.18 -12.04 7.86
N ALA A 126 -16.56 -11.93 9.04
CA ALA A 126 -15.84 -10.73 9.45
C ALA A 126 -14.60 -10.47 8.57
N TYR A 127 -13.86 -11.51 8.21
CA TYR A 127 -12.71 -11.45 7.32
C TYR A 127 -13.11 -11.00 5.91
N GLU A 128 -14.22 -11.52 5.36
CA GLU A 128 -14.77 -11.11 4.07
C GLU A 128 -15.17 -9.63 4.10
N LEU A 129 -15.85 -9.19 5.17
CA LEU A 129 -16.25 -7.79 5.35
C LEU A 129 -15.06 -6.82 5.48
N LEU A 130 -13.95 -7.25 6.08
CA LEU A 130 -12.70 -6.46 6.16
C LEU A 130 -11.93 -6.45 4.83
N GLY A 131 -12.28 -7.34 3.89
CA GLY A 131 -11.73 -7.34 2.54
C GLY A 131 -12.31 -6.25 1.64
N ASP A 132 -13.53 -5.79 1.95
CA ASP A 132 -14.16 -4.66 1.28
C ASP A 132 -13.66 -3.35 1.89
N VAL A 133 -13.00 -2.53 1.07
CA VAL A 133 -12.18 -1.35 1.42
C VAL A 133 -13.02 -0.15 1.94
N GLU A 134 -14.15 -0.39 2.60
CA GLU A 134 -14.97 0.67 3.20
C GLU A 134 -14.64 0.85 4.69
N ASP A 135 -14.23 2.06 5.05
CA ASP A 135 -14.10 2.51 6.44
C ASP A 135 -15.39 2.17 7.24
N GLY A 136 -15.22 1.56 8.42
CA GLY A 136 -16.34 1.18 9.32
C GLY A 136 -16.70 -0.31 9.35
N ALA A 137 -15.88 -1.18 8.76
CA ALA A 137 -16.08 -2.64 8.79
C ALA A 137 -16.19 -3.23 10.21
N GLU A 138 -15.41 -2.73 11.18
CA GLU A 138 -15.48 -3.17 12.59
C GLU A 138 -16.86 -2.93 13.21
N GLU A 139 -17.48 -1.78 12.95
CA GLU A 139 -18.81 -1.46 13.49
C GLU A 139 -19.91 -2.30 12.83
N LYS A 140 -19.75 -2.63 11.53
CA LYS A 140 -20.62 -3.58 10.82
C LYS A 140 -20.52 -4.99 11.43
N ILE A 141 -19.31 -5.45 11.76
CA ILE A 141 -19.06 -6.74 12.42
C ILE A 141 -19.68 -6.79 13.81
N ILE A 142 -19.51 -5.74 14.63
CA ILE A 142 -20.12 -5.67 15.96
C ILE A 142 -21.66 -5.72 15.87
N ARG A 143 -22.27 -5.08 14.87
CA ARG A 143 -23.72 -5.17 14.62
C ARG A 143 -24.15 -6.58 14.22
N LEU A 144 -23.37 -7.26 13.37
CA LEU A 144 -23.64 -8.64 12.95
C LEU A 144 -23.66 -9.60 14.17
N ILE A 145 -22.67 -9.48 15.06
CA ILE A 145 -22.57 -10.31 16.27
C ILE A 145 -23.73 -10.05 17.25
N LYS A 146 -24.25 -8.82 17.31
CA LYS A 146 -25.43 -8.49 18.12
C LYS A 146 -26.73 -9.04 17.54
N ALA A 147 -26.80 -9.24 16.23
CA ALA A 147 -28.00 -9.72 15.53
C ALA A 147 -28.17 -11.25 15.50
N VAL A 148 -27.07 -12.00 15.69
CA VAL A 148 -27.06 -13.47 15.88
C VAL A 148 -27.32 -13.82 17.34
#